data_AF-A0A349ZSP1-F1
#
_entry.id   AF-A0A349ZSP1-F1
#
_cell.length_a   1.000
_cell.length_b   1.000
_cell.length_c   1.000
_cell.angle_alpha   90.00
_cell.angle_beta   90.00
_cell.angle_gamma   90.00
#
_symmetry.space_group_name_H-M   'P 1'
#
loop_
_entity.id
_entity.type
_entity.pdbx_description
1 polymer ?
#
loop_
_entity_poly.entity_id
_entity_poly.type
_entity_poly.pdbx_seq_one_letter_code
_entity_poly.pdbx_strand_id
1 'polypeptide(L)'
;MSTLTAMGANLMCSFGTAPAPLKVTQNAVVLAEGKPAATIFDAASLVNVGPFGLCTTLTNPLVASATAAALGVLTPQPCIPQTMSFIPDGNKVLIGGKPCLAQDCKLTCVYAGQISITLPGQMKVQVS
;
A
#
# COMPACT_ATOMS: atom_id res chain seq x y z
N MET A 1 -12.77 15.74 -0.04
CA MET A 1 -12.25 15.70 1.34
C MET A 1 -11.86 14.27 1.58
N SER A 2 -10.55 14.00 1.56
CA SER A 2 -10.00 12.67 1.77
C SER A 2 -9.43 12.58 3.18
N THR A 3 -9.42 11.40 3.78
CA THR A 3 -8.87 11.21 5.12
C THR A 3 -7.35 11.04 5.01
N LEU A 4 -6.58 11.72 5.85
CA LEU A 4 -5.14 11.56 5.90
C LEU A 4 -4.78 10.13 6.34
N THR A 5 -3.85 9.49 5.67
CA THR A 5 -3.40 8.14 6.04
C THR A 5 -2.37 8.23 7.14
N ALA A 6 -2.50 7.39 8.17
CA ALA A 6 -1.59 7.31 9.30
C ALA A 6 -1.06 5.88 9.51
N MET A 7 -0.11 5.71 10.43
CA MET A 7 0.42 4.41 10.80
C MET A 7 -0.70 3.44 11.21
N GLY A 8 -0.63 2.20 10.73
CA GLY A 8 -1.66 1.19 10.97
C GLY A 8 -2.87 1.31 10.05
N ALA A 9 -2.76 2.08 8.97
CA ALA A 9 -3.71 2.03 7.86
C ALA A 9 -3.71 0.63 7.23
N ASN A 10 -4.87 0.14 6.80
CA ASN A 10 -4.98 -1.11 6.05
C ASN A 10 -4.95 -0.84 4.56
N LEU A 11 -4.07 -1.56 3.88
CA LEU A 11 -3.93 -1.58 2.44
C LEU A 11 -4.56 -2.86 1.91
N MET A 12 -5.18 -2.77 0.73
CA MET A 12 -5.72 -3.92 0.00
C MET A 12 -5.20 -3.93 -1.42
N CYS A 13 -4.58 -5.04 -1.83
CA CYS A 13 -4.15 -5.28 -3.21
C CYS A 13 -5.26 -5.98 -4.00
N SER A 14 -5.48 -5.58 -5.26
CA SER A 14 -6.46 -6.21 -6.17
C SER A 14 -6.23 -7.70 -6.42
N PHE A 15 -4.98 -8.17 -6.31
CA PHE A 15 -4.61 -9.58 -6.50
C PHE A 15 -4.12 -10.26 -5.22
N GLY A 16 -4.24 -9.57 -4.07
CA GLY A 16 -3.88 -10.09 -2.76
C GLY A 16 -5.08 -10.77 -2.11
N THR A 17 -4.84 -11.81 -1.31
CA THR A 17 -5.91 -12.50 -0.56
C THR A 17 -6.13 -11.94 0.85
N ALA A 18 -5.22 -11.10 1.35
CA ALA A 18 -5.32 -10.51 2.68
C ALA A 18 -4.90 -9.03 2.69
N PRO A 19 -5.50 -8.21 3.56
CA PRO A 19 -5.04 -6.83 3.77
C PRO A 19 -3.68 -6.81 4.49
N ALA A 20 -2.90 -5.77 4.25
CA ALA A 20 -1.61 -5.54 4.89
C ALA A 20 -1.60 -4.17 5.59
N PRO A 21 -1.06 -4.06 6.82
CA PRO A 21 -0.93 -2.77 7.48
C PRO A 21 0.21 -1.94 6.85
N LEU A 22 -0.03 -0.64 6.72
CA LEU A 22 0.98 0.35 6.38
C LEU A 22 1.79 0.70 7.63
N LYS A 23 3.10 0.52 7.54
CA LYS A 23 4.06 1.06 8.49
C LYS A 23 4.56 2.40 7.97
N VAL A 24 4.60 3.39 8.85
CA VAL A 24 5.19 4.70 8.56
C VAL A 24 6.56 4.71 9.23
N THR A 25 7.62 4.95 8.46
CA THR A 25 8.96 5.07 9.04
C THR A 25 9.15 6.48 9.60
N GLN A 26 10.13 6.66 10.48
CA GLN A 26 10.27 7.81 11.42
C GLN A 26 10.43 9.21 10.78
N ASN A 27 10.18 9.37 9.48
CA ASN A 27 10.16 10.66 8.79
C ASN A 27 8.92 11.52 9.12
N ALA A 28 7.95 11.00 9.87
CA ALA A 28 6.74 11.76 10.22
C ALA A 28 6.97 12.63 11.48
N VAL A 29 7.33 13.90 11.25
CA VAL A 29 7.33 14.95 12.30
C VAL A 29 5.91 15.30 12.75
N VAL A 30 4.91 14.96 11.94
CA VAL A 30 3.49 15.27 12.18
C VAL A 30 2.74 14.02 12.61
N LEU A 31 1.98 14.15 13.69
CA LEU A 31 1.12 13.10 14.22
C LEU A 31 -0.35 13.41 13.88
N ALA A 32 -1.05 12.41 13.33
CA ALA A 32 -2.50 12.42 13.14
C ALA A 32 -3.12 11.50 14.19
N GLU A 33 -3.93 12.07 15.10
CA GLU A 33 -4.51 11.33 16.24
C GLU A 33 -3.46 10.58 17.10
N GLY A 34 -2.28 11.18 17.27
CA GLY A 34 -1.18 10.56 18.03
C GLY A 34 -0.42 9.46 17.27
N LYS A 35 -0.78 9.19 16.00
CA LYS A 35 -0.08 8.25 15.12
C LYS A 35 0.74 8.99 14.06
N PRO A 36 1.93 8.48 13.67
CA PRO A 36 2.70 9.02 12.57
C PRO A 36 1.87 9.17 11.30
N ALA A 37 1.82 10.37 10.73
CA ALA A 37 1.14 10.62 9.47
C ALA A 37 1.98 10.12 8.29
N ALA A 38 1.34 9.43 7.35
CA ALA A 38 2.00 8.85 6.18
C ALA A 38 2.18 9.88 5.05
N THR A 39 3.22 9.68 4.25
CA THR A 39 3.53 10.47 3.07
C THR A 39 3.57 9.58 1.82
N ILE A 40 3.53 10.17 0.63
CA ILE A 40 3.63 9.40 -0.63
C ILE A 40 4.95 8.62 -0.77
N PHE A 41 5.95 8.93 0.07
CA PHE A 41 7.24 8.24 0.12
C PHE A 41 7.22 6.98 1.00
N ASP A 42 6.18 6.77 1.81
CA ASP A 42 6.01 5.57 2.64
C ASP A 42 5.55 4.36 1.81
N ALA A 43 6.19 4.15 0.66
CA ALA A 43 5.84 3.13 -0.33
C ALA A 43 6.88 2.00 -0.41
N ALA A 44 7.92 2.01 0.43
CA ALA A 44 8.99 1.03 0.35
C ALA A 44 8.46 -0.39 0.66
N SER A 45 8.80 -1.34 -0.20
CA SER A 45 8.44 -2.75 -0.06
C SER A 45 9.04 -3.35 1.20
N LEU A 46 8.27 -4.18 1.91
CA LEU A 46 8.64 -4.86 3.18
C LEU A 46 8.94 -3.93 4.37
N VAL A 47 9.25 -2.65 4.12
CA VAL A 47 9.51 -1.64 5.15
C VAL A 47 8.22 -0.94 5.52
N ASN A 48 7.55 -0.31 4.54
CA ASN A 48 6.29 0.39 4.73
C ASN A 48 5.10 -0.50 4.37
N VAL A 49 5.20 -1.22 3.25
CA VAL A 49 4.11 -2.06 2.72
C VAL A 49 4.42 -3.54 2.95
N GLY A 50 3.61 -4.18 3.79
CA GLY A 50 3.71 -5.61 4.08
C GLY A 50 3.12 -6.52 2.99
N PRO A 51 3.26 -7.85 3.15
CA PRO A 51 2.72 -8.82 2.19
C PRO A 51 1.19 -8.94 2.28
N PHE A 52 0.52 -9.09 1.13
CA PHE A 52 -0.95 -9.20 1.01
C PHE A 52 -1.46 -10.65 1.07
N GLY A 53 -0.83 -11.51 1.89
CA GLY A 53 -1.11 -12.94 1.92
C GLY A 53 -0.59 -13.65 0.66
N LEU A 54 -1.51 -14.14 -0.18
CA LEU A 54 -1.18 -14.80 -1.45
C LEU A 54 -1.45 -13.88 -2.63
N CYS A 55 -0.58 -13.95 -3.64
CA CYS A 55 -0.73 -13.26 -4.91
C CYS A 55 -1.30 -14.22 -5.95
N THR A 56 -2.27 -13.77 -6.74
CA THR A 56 -2.95 -14.56 -7.78
C THR A 56 -2.63 -14.12 -9.21
N THR A 57 -1.79 -13.10 -9.40
CA THR A 57 -1.46 -12.61 -10.74
C THR A 57 -0.33 -13.40 -11.40
N LEU A 58 -0.49 -13.73 -12.68
CA LEU A 58 0.56 -14.37 -13.49
C LEU A 58 1.74 -13.45 -13.82
N THR A 59 1.60 -12.14 -13.58
CA THR A 59 2.73 -11.20 -13.68
C THR A 59 3.75 -11.40 -12.57
N ASN A 60 3.37 -12.09 -11.47
CA ASN A 60 4.31 -12.52 -10.46
C ASN A 60 5.01 -13.80 -10.95
N PRO A 61 6.35 -13.78 -11.15
CA PRO A 61 7.08 -14.92 -11.69
C PRO A 61 6.96 -16.18 -10.84
N LEU A 62 6.74 -16.06 -9.52
CA LEU A 62 6.51 -17.20 -8.63
C LEU A 62 5.15 -17.85 -8.91
N VAL A 63 4.10 -17.05 -9.12
CA VAL A 63 2.76 -17.56 -9.45
C VAL A 63 2.76 -18.18 -10.83
N ALA A 64 3.44 -17.57 -11.80
CA ALA A 64 3.59 -18.11 -13.15
C ALA A 64 4.31 -19.47 -13.15
N SER A 65 5.44 -19.58 -12.44
CA SER A 65 6.20 -20.83 -12.37
C SER A 65 5.44 -21.93 -11.64
N ALA A 66 4.75 -21.62 -10.54
CA ALA A 66 3.91 -22.56 -9.81
C ALA A 66 2.71 -23.02 -10.64
N THR A 67 2.07 -22.11 -11.37
CA THR A 67 0.96 -22.43 -12.28
C THR A 67 1.43 -23.33 -13.42
N ALA A 68 2.61 -23.07 -13.99
CA ALA A 68 3.21 -23.96 -15.00
C ALA A 68 3.51 -25.36 -14.43
N ALA A 69 4.03 -25.44 -13.19
CA ALA A 69 4.29 -26.71 -12.50
C ALA A 69 2.99 -27.48 -12.17
N ALA A 70 1.89 -26.77 -11.93
CA ALA A 70 0.56 -27.32 -11.70
C ALA A 70 -0.23 -27.55 -13.00
N LEU A 71 0.45 -27.72 -14.13
CA LEU A 71 -0.16 -28.02 -15.45
C LEU A 71 -1.21 -26.98 -15.89
N GLY A 72 -0.98 -25.70 -15.54
CA GLY A 72 -1.87 -24.58 -15.87
C GLY A 72 -2.92 -24.26 -14.81
N VAL A 73 -2.98 -24.99 -13.69
CA VAL A 73 -3.87 -24.66 -12.57
C VAL A 73 -3.28 -23.48 -11.79
N LEU A 74 -4.03 -22.38 -11.70
CA LEU A 74 -3.60 -21.18 -10.98
C LEU A 74 -3.23 -21.54 -9.54
N THR A 75 -1.95 -21.40 -9.22
CA THR A 75 -1.40 -21.77 -7.92
C THR A 75 -0.90 -20.50 -7.21
N PRO A 76 -1.71 -19.91 -6.32
CA PRO A 76 -1.34 -18.69 -5.61
C PRO A 76 -0.05 -18.89 -4.81
N GLN A 77 0.84 -17.91 -4.87
CA GLN A 77 2.11 -17.93 -4.14
C GLN A 77 2.17 -16.80 -3.11
N PRO A 78 2.99 -16.92 -2.05
CA PRO A 78 3.21 -15.85 -1.10
C PRO A 78 3.53 -14.52 -1.79
N CYS A 79 2.79 -13.47 -1.46
CA CYS A 79 3.00 -12.15 -2.04
C CYS A 79 4.25 -11.52 -1.42
N ILE A 80 5.33 -11.40 -2.20
CA ILE A 80 6.45 -10.54 -1.88
C ILE A 80 6.15 -9.18 -2.52
N PRO A 81 5.75 -8.15 -1.76
CA PRO A 81 5.39 -6.87 -2.33
C PRO A 81 6.58 -6.27 -3.07
N GLN A 82 6.36 -5.87 -4.32
CA GLN A 82 7.28 -5.06 -5.12
C GLN A 82 6.52 -3.80 -5.50
N THR A 83 6.58 -2.82 -4.62
CA THR A 83 5.80 -1.59 -4.65
C THR A 83 6.60 -0.47 -5.30
N MET A 84 5.92 0.34 -6.11
CA MET A 84 6.46 1.58 -6.66
C MET A 84 6.16 2.75 -5.73
N SER A 85 6.10 3.98 -6.25
CA SER A 85 5.64 5.15 -5.50
C SER A 85 4.12 5.22 -5.48
N PHE A 86 3.55 5.87 -4.44
CA PHE A 86 2.15 6.24 -4.45
C PHE A 86 1.87 7.27 -5.56
N ILE A 87 0.72 7.11 -6.20
CA ILE A 87 0.16 8.08 -7.13
C ILE A 87 -0.59 9.12 -6.30
N PRO A 88 -0.17 10.39 -6.31
CA PRO A 88 -0.86 11.45 -5.60
C PRO A 88 -2.24 11.68 -6.22
N ASP A 89 -3.22 11.96 -5.38
CA ASP A 89 -4.62 12.22 -5.76
C ASP A 89 -4.89 13.71 -6.03
N GLY A 90 -3.84 14.51 -6.14
CA GLY A 90 -3.93 15.96 -6.37
C GLY A 90 -4.03 16.80 -5.09
N ASN A 91 -4.00 16.18 -3.90
CA ASN A 91 -3.96 16.92 -2.64
C ASN A 91 -2.71 17.79 -2.54
N LYS A 92 -2.89 19.03 -2.07
CA LYS A 92 -1.81 20.02 -1.93
C LYS A 92 -1.19 20.05 -0.54
N VAL A 93 -1.67 19.21 0.38
CA VAL A 93 -1.21 19.19 1.77
C VAL A 93 0.17 18.53 1.85
N LEU A 94 1.10 19.22 2.52
CA LEU A 94 2.47 18.76 2.74
C LEU A 94 2.69 18.43 4.22
N ILE A 95 3.30 17.29 4.49
CA ILE A 95 3.80 16.88 5.81
C ILE A 95 5.32 16.96 5.77
N GLY A 96 5.89 17.89 6.55
CA GLY A 96 7.35 18.08 6.57
C GLY A 96 7.95 18.41 5.20
N GLY A 97 7.21 19.16 4.36
CA GLY A 97 7.61 19.51 2.98
C GLY A 97 7.41 18.40 1.94
N LYS A 98 6.86 17.25 2.32
CA LYS A 98 6.57 16.12 1.42
C LYS A 98 5.06 15.95 1.23
N PRO A 99 4.56 15.53 0.05
CA PRO A 99 3.12 15.32 -0.15
C PRO A 99 2.56 14.29 0.82
N CYS A 100 1.44 14.63 1.46
CA CYS A 100 0.76 13.74 2.38
C CYS A 100 0.15 12.55 1.62
N LEU A 101 0.01 11.42 2.31
CA LEU A 101 -0.71 10.27 1.76
C LEU A 101 -2.18 10.35 2.17
N ALA A 102 -3.08 10.58 1.23
CA ALA A 102 -4.51 10.55 1.46
C ALA A 102 -5.10 9.17 1.18
N GLN A 103 -6.29 8.90 1.69
CA GLN A 103 -6.99 7.62 1.50
C GLN A 103 -7.25 7.31 0.03
N ASP A 104 -7.46 8.33 -0.81
CA ASP A 104 -7.71 8.15 -2.24
C ASP A 104 -6.44 7.90 -3.07
N CYS A 105 -5.25 8.05 -2.47
CA CYS A 105 -3.99 7.70 -3.12
C CYS A 105 -3.92 6.19 -3.41
N LYS A 106 -3.34 5.85 -4.55
CA LYS A 106 -3.16 4.46 -4.98
C LYS A 106 -1.70 4.11 -5.12
N LEU A 107 -1.37 2.87 -4.83
CA LEU A 107 -0.03 2.32 -4.99
C LEU A 107 -0.06 1.22 -6.03
N THR A 108 0.92 1.22 -6.93
CA THR A 108 1.03 0.18 -7.95
C THR A 108 2.17 -0.77 -7.58
N CYS A 109 1.89 -2.06 -7.69
CA CYS A 109 2.87 -3.12 -7.60
C CYS A 109 3.41 -3.45 -9.00
N VAL A 110 4.70 -3.81 -9.09
CA VAL A 110 5.38 -4.22 -10.33
C VAL A 110 4.65 -5.40 -11.01
N TYR A 111 3.96 -6.24 -10.23
CA TYR A 111 3.12 -7.33 -10.74
C TYR A 111 1.74 -6.86 -11.25
N ALA A 112 1.62 -5.60 -11.66
CA ALA A 112 0.39 -4.93 -12.08
C ALA A 112 -0.74 -4.86 -11.03
N GLY A 113 -0.44 -5.16 -9.76
CA GLY A 113 -1.40 -5.06 -8.67
C GLY A 113 -1.68 -3.62 -8.27
N GLN A 114 -2.96 -3.29 -8.06
CA GLN A 114 -3.37 -1.97 -7.58
C GLN A 114 -3.70 -2.07 -6.10
N ILE A 115 -2.98 -1.32 -5.28
CA ILE A 115 -3.08 -1.28 -3.83
C ILE A 115 -3.80 0.00 -3.45
N SER A 116 -4.94 -0.14 -2.78
CA SER A 116 -5.76 0.97 -2.29
C SER A 116 -5.78 0.98 -0.77
N ILE A 117 -5.91 2.15 -0.17
CA ILE A 117 -6.04 2.31 1.28
C ILE A 117 -7.52 2.10 1.63
N THR A 118 -7.83 1.00 2.30
CA THR A 118 -9.21 0.67 2.71
C THR A 118 -9.56 1.28 4.05
N LEU A 119 -8.56 1.40 4.94
CA LEU A 119 -8.72 2.05 6.22
C LEU A 119 -7.51 2.98 6.44
N PRO A 120 -7.69 4.31 6.54
CA PRO A 120 -6.59 5.26 6.69
C PRO A 120 -5.91 5.23 8.06
N GLY A 121 -6.39 4.42 9.02
CA GLY A 121 -5.77 4.26 10.34
C GLY A 121 -6.07 5.39 11.35
N GLN A 122 -6.81 6.41 10.93
CA GLN A 122 -7.32 7.55 11.71
C GLN A 122 -8.61 8.07 11.06
N MET A 123 -9.45 8.83 11.76
CA MET A 123 -10.71 9.36 11.20
C MET A 123 -10.91 10.88 11.36
N LYS A 124 -10.07 11.58 12.11
CA LYS A 124 -10.26 13.01 12.41
C LYS A 124 -9.62 13.97 11.41
N VAL A 125 -8.46 13.63 10.86
CA VAL A 125 -7.67 14.54 10.01
C VAL A 125 -8.11 14.38 8.56
N GLN A 126 -8.72 15.42 8.00
CA GLN A 126 -9.17 15.48 6.62
C GLN A 126 -8.24 16.39 5.81
N VAL A 127 -7.97 16.02 4.57
CA VAL A 127 -7.13 16.75 3.61
C VAL A 127 -7.91 16.99 2.31
N SER A 128 -7.57 18.10 1.65
CA SER A 128 -8.23 18.61 0.44
C SER A 128 -7.25 19.33 -0.47
#